data_AF-A0A7J3CS46-F1
#
_entry.id   AF-A0A7J3CS46-F1
#
_cell.length_a   1.000
_cell.length_b   1.000
_cell.length_c   1.000
_cell.angle_alpha   90.00
_cell.angle_beta   90.00
_cell.angle_gamma   90.00
#
_symmetry.space_group_name_H-M   'P 1'
#
loop_
_entity.id
_entity.type
_entity.pdbx_description
1 polymer ?
#
loop_
_entity_poly.entity_id
_entity_poly.type
_entity_poly.pdbx_seq_one_letter_code
_entity_poly.pdbx_strand_id
1 'polypeptide(L)'
;MVGEVKYLNSANGYFSIMAEKQITYDDIINLAIRRSFFFPASEIYENYPAGFFDFGPYGTALKRKIVDIWRKELVKKEEFLEIDGAIIMPEDVFEASGHLKAFKDPTTTCKKCGSIFRADKLLEENVKGKSFKEAMSENELTEALKKYKIFCPKCKGELSDVERQSLMVKAIVGVSKNKPAYLRPETCQSIFLDFLRMSKTMRMKLPQGISQYGKAFRNEISPRQTILRTVEFTQMETEVFFDPKKINDIDNFKEVENYEIMLQRSNEKEAKPIKAKELVDKKIVSGKLIAYYLARVQQLYEKY
;
A
#
# COMPACT_ATOMS: atom_id res chain seq x y z
N MET A 1 12.36 12.91 -11.98
CA MET A 1 13.10 14.19 -12.09
C MET A 1 13.28 14.71 -10.67
N VAL A 2 14.48 14.60 -10.11
CA VAL A 2 14.78 15.11 -8.78
C VAL A 2 15.37 16.51 -8.97
N GLY A 3 14.71 17.51 -8.41
CA GLY A 3 15.04 18.93 -8.61
C GLY A 3 16.38 19.32 -8.00
N GLU A 4 17.09 20.20 -8.70
CA GLU A 4 18.35 20.81 -8.28
C GLU A 4 18.13 21.71 -7.06
N VAL A 5 18.92 21.49 -6.00
CA VAL A 5 19.05 22.43 -4.87
C VAL A 5 20.30 23.26 -5.10
N LYS A 6 20.14 24.57 -5.38
CA LYS A 6 21.27 25.51 -5.49
C LYS A 6 21.76 25.91 -4.10
N TYR A 7 23.02 25.66 -3.79
CA TYR A 7 23.70 26.24 -2.62
C TYR A 7 24.69 27.34 -3.02
N LEU A 8 24.71 28.38 -2.18
CA LEU A 8 25.49 29.61 -2.28
C LEU A 8 26.99 29.35 -2.09
N ASN A 9 27.80 30.00 -2.92
CA ASN A 9 29.26 30.00 -2.89
C ASN A 9 29.82 30.53 -1.56
N SER A 10 30.83 29.84 -1.00
CA SER A 10 31.80 30.46 -0.10
C SER A 10 33.20 30.31 -0.69
N ALA A 11 33.91 31.44 -0.73
CA ALA A 11 35.25 31.57 -1.28
C ALA A 11 36.30 31.17 -0.24
N ASN A 12 37.04 30.10 -0.50
CA ASN A 12 38.50 29.96 -0.35
C ASN A 12 38.94 28.50 -0.12
N GLY A 13 39.81 28.02 -1.02
CA GLY A 13 40.95 27.18 -0.66
C GLY A 13 40.70 25.69 -0.39
N TYR A 14 41.03 24.86 -1.39
CA TYR A 14 41.42 23.44 -1.27
C TYR A 14 40.42 22.48 -0.62
N PHE A 15 39.51 21.91 -1.43
CA PHE A 15 39.17 20.50 -1.31
C PHE A 15 38.90 19.93 -2.70
N SER A 16 39.44 18.73 -2.94
CA SER A 16 39.23 17.90 -4.11
C SER A 16 37.77 17.90 -4.54
N ILE A 17 37.54 17.96 -5.85
CA ILE A 17 36.25 17.70 -6.48
C ILE A 17 35.87 16.24 -6.17
N MET A 18 35.28 16.01 -5.00
CA MET A 18 34.52 14.79 -4.77
C MET A 18 33.28 14.97 -5.63
N ALA A 19 33.22 14.24 -6.75
CA ALA A 19 31.96 14.05 -7.44
C ALA A 19 30.91 13.69 -6.40
N GLU A 20 29.85 14.50 -6.26
CA GLU A 20 28.77 14.22 -5.32
C GLU A 20 28.25 12.82 -5.62
N LYS A 21 28.57 11.87 -4.74
CA LYS A 21 28.15 10.48 -4.92
C LYS A 21 26.63 10.49 -4.90
N GLN A 22 26.02 10.19 -6.05
CA GLN A 22 24.57 10.07 -6.15
C GLN A 22 24.11 8.98 -5.18
N ILE A 23 23.27 9.36 -4.21
CA ILE A 23 22.73 8.44 -3.21
C ILE A 23 21.77 7.48 -3.90
N THR A 24 22.06 6.18 -3.83
CA THR A 24 21.21 5.13 -4.41
C THR A 24 20.20 4.61 -3.39
N TYR A 25 19.18 3.90 -3.87
CA TYR A 25 18.24 3.18 -3.01
C TYR A 25 18.99 2.22 -2.07
N ASP A 26 19.95 1.47 -2.59
CA ASP A 26 20.74 0.51 -1.81
C ASP A 26 21.59 1.20 -0.74
N ASP A 27 22.14 2.39 -1.01
CA ASP A 27 22.85 3.18 0.00
C ASP A 27 21.94 3.51 1.20
N ILE A 28 20.68 3.90 0.93
CA ILE A 28 19.69 4.23 1.97
C ILE A 28 19.30 2.99 2.77
N ILE A 29 18.99 1.89 2.09
CA ILE A 29 18.62 0.63 2.73
C ILE A 29 19.74 0.09 3.62
N ASN A 30 20.97 0.07 3.09
CA ASN A 30 22.14 -0.39 3.85
C ASN A 30 22.41 0.49 5.08
N LEU A 31 22.17 1.79 4.99
CA LEU A 31 22.24 2.68 6.15
C LEU A 31 21.14 2.35 7.17
N ALA A 32 19.89 2.18 6.74
CA ALA A 32 18.76 1.87 7.59
C ALA A 32 18.96 0.57 8.38
N ILE A 33 19.47 -0.48 7.72
CA ILE A 33 19.81 -1.76 8.36
C ILE A 33 20.94 -1.59 9.37
N ARG A 34 22.07 -0.99 8.97
CA ARG A 34 23.23 -0.76 9.87
C ARG A 34 22.90 0.09 11.08
N ARG A 35 21.91 0.98 10.98
CA ARG A 35 21.43 1.85 12.07
C ARG A 35 20.23 1.27 12.80
N SER A 36 19.88 0.01 12.57
CA SER A 36 18.79 -0.69 13.28
C SER A 36 17.44 0.03 13.17
N PHE A 37 17.12 0.59 12.01
CA PHE A 37 15.75 1.02 11.69
C PHE A 37 14.86 -0.21 11.45
N PHE A 38 15.29 -1.09 10.55
CA PHE A 38 14.64 -2.38 10.32
C PHE A 38 15.66 -3.40 9.78
N PHE A 39 15.34 -4.68 9.90
CA PHE A 39 16.12 -5.79 9.35
C PHE A 39 15.20 -6.98 9.02
N PRO A 40 15.61 -7.92 8.14
CA PRO A 40 14.82 -9.09 7.83
C PRO A 40 14.46 -9.86 9.11
N ALA A 41 13.19 -10.21 9.27
CA ALA A 41 12.76 -10.98 10.43
C ALA A 41 13.32 -12.42 10.35
N SER A 42 13.72 -12.97 11.49
CA SER A 42 14.29 -14.33 11.57
C SER A 42 15.50 -14.57 10.66
N GLU A 43 16.32 -13.54 10.37
CA GLU A 43 17.45 -13.59 9.42
C GLU A 43 18.44 -14.74 9.66
N ILE A 44 18.62 -15.16 10.91
CA ILE A 44 19.52 -16.28 11.27
C ILE A 44 19.02 -17.65 10.77
N TYR A 45 17.78 -17.75 10.28
CA TYR A 45 17.20 -18.96 9.73
C TYR A 45 17.18 -18.89 8.20
N GLU A 46 18.14 -19.56 7.56
CA GLU A 46 18.47 -19.46 6.13
C GLU A 46 17.33 -19.83 5.14
N ASN A 47 16.23 -20.42 5.63
CA ASN A 47 15.10 -20.86 4.82
C ASN A 47 13.75 -20.22 5.21
N TYR A 48 13.76 -19.14 5.99
CA TYR A 48 12.53 -18.42 6.30
C TYR A 48 12.02 -17.64 5.08
N PRO A 49 10.70 -17.63 4.79
CA PRO A 49 10.16 -16.86 3.67
C PRO A 49 10.51 -15.37 3.77
N ALA A 50 10.86 -14.76 2.64
CA ALA A 50 11.09 -13.33 2.56
C ALA A 50 9.79 -12.53 2.78
N GLY A 51 9.92 -11.22 3.05
CA GLY A 51 8.77 -10.31 3.16
C GLY A 51 8.33 -10.01 4.60
N PHE A 52 9.09 -10.46 5.60
CA PHE A 52 8.87 -10.13 7.01
C PHE A 52 10.06 -9.30 7.53
N PHE A 53 9.78 -8.28 8.31
CA PHE A 53 10.79 -7.34 8.81
C PHE A 53 10.52 -6.98 10.27
N ASP A 54 11.59 -6.99 11.05
CA ASP A 54 11.60 -6.48 12.42
C ASP A 54 12.06 -5.02 12.41
N PHE A 55 11.43 -4.18 13.23
CA PHE A 55 11.84 -2.78 13.40
C PHE A 55 12.66 -2.64 14.68
N GLY A 56 13.92 -2.21 14.54
CA GLY A 56 14.78 -1.93 15.70
C GLY A 56 14.34 -0.66 16.45
N PRO A 57 15.10 -0.22 17.48
CA PRO A 57 14.68 0.86 18.37
C PRO A 57 14.32 2.17 17.65
N TYR A 58 15.16 2.61 16.70
CA TYR A 58 14.92 3.84 15.93
C TYR A 58 13.74 3.71 14.98
N GLY A 59 13.59 2.55 14.32
CA GLY A 59 12.45 2.31 13.43
C GLY A 59 11.14 2.20 14.17
N THR A 60 11.14 1.57 15.35
CA THR A 60 9.95 1.50 16.22
C THR A 60 9.54 2.89 16.69
N ALA A 61 10.50 3.70 17.15
CA ALA A 61 10.22 5.08 17.56
C ALA A 61 9.70 5.93 16.39
N LEU A 62 10.32 5.83 15.21
CA LEU A 62 9.87 6.54 14.01
C LEU A 62 8.46 6.10 13.60
N LYS A 63 8.19 4.79 13.55
CA LYS A 63 6.87 4.25 13.21
C LYS A 63 5.80 4.75 14.17
N ARG A 64 6.06 4.74 15.49
CA ARG A 64 5.13 5.30 16.50
C ARG A 64 4.86 6.77 16.24
N LYS A 65 5.89 7.57 15.97
CA LYS A 65 5.75 9.00 15.68
C LYS A 65 4.90 9.26 14.44
N ILE A 66 5.06 8.47 13.37
CA ILE A 66 4.23 8.57 12.15
C ILE A 66 2.75 8.32 12.49
N VAL A 67 2.46 7.28 13.28
CA VAL A 67 1.09 6.94 13.70
C VAL A 67 0.50 8.05 14.58
N ASP A 68 1.28 8.61 15.51
CA ASP A 68 0.82 9.69 16.38
C ASP A 68 0.55 10.98 15.60
N ILE A 69 1.32 11.26 14.55
CA ILE A 69 1.07 12.36 13.62
C ILE A 69 -0.26 12.14 12.88
N TRP A 70 -0.48 10.94 12.33
CA TRP A 70 -1.75 10.60 11.67
C TRP A 70 -2.94 10.72 12.62
N ARG A 71 -2.85 10.17 13.84
CA ARG A 71 -3.88 10.31 14.89
C ARG A 71 -4.16 11.76 15.21
N LYS A 72 -3.11 12.57 15.35
CA LYS A 72 -3.27 14.00 15.69
C LYS A 72 -3.92 14.78 14.57
N GLU A 73 -3.48 14.60 13.33
CA GLU A 73 -3.83 15.48 12.22
C GLU A 73 -5.09 15.07 11.46
N LEU A 74 -5.42 13.78 11.44
CA LEU A 74 -6.66 13.26 10.85
C LEU A 74 -7.64 12.83 11.95
N VAL A 75 -7.32 11.79 12.73
CA VAL A 75 -8.30 11.18 13.63
C VAL A 75 -8.87 12.18 14.65
N LYS A 76 -8.00 12.89 15.38
CA LYS A 76 -8.43 13.84 16.43
C LYS A 76 -9.03 15.12 15.88
N LYS A 77 -8.45 15.70 14.82
CA LYS A 77 -8.92 16.97 14.25
C LYS A 77 -10.28 16.84 13.56
N GLU A 78 -10.51 15.70 12.90
CA GLU A 78 -11.76 15.42 12.18
C GLU A 78 -12.78 14.70 13.08
N GLU A 79 -12.48 14.56 14.39
CA GLU A 79 -13.33 13.88 15.38
C GLU A 79 -13.74 12.46 14.96
N PHE A 80 -12.84 11.73 14.29
CA PHE A 80 -13.06 10.36 13.91
C PHE A 80 -12.99 9.42 15.11
N LEU A 81 -13.79 8.37 15.06
CA LEU A 81 -13.75 7.29 16.03
C LEU A 81 -12.59 6.36 15.67
N GLU A 82 -11.79 5.90 16.63
CA GLU A 82 -10.74 4.91 16.39
C GLU A 82 -11.16 3.56 16.98
N ILE A 83 -10.99 2.47 16.22
CA ILE A 83 -11.23 1.09 16.67
C ILE A 83 -10.02 0.20 16.47
N ASP A 84 -9.99 -0.92 17.19
CA ASP A 84 -9.03 -2.01 17.01
C ASP A 84 -9.79 -3.33 16.77
N GLY A 85 -9.92 -3.69 15.49
CA GLY A 85 -10.62 -4.87 15.02
C GLY A 85 -9.75 -6.12 15.02
N ALA A 86 -10.39 -7.29 15.07
CA ALA A 86 -9.70 -8.58 15.03
C ALA A 86 -8.89 -8.77 13.74
N ILE A 87 -7.71 -9.38 13.85
CA ILE A 87 -6.84 -9.73 12.71
C ILE A 87 -7.36 -10.97 11.98
N ILE A 88 -7.82 -11.97 12.72
CA ILE A 88 -8.30 -13.23 12.15
C ILE A 88 -9.80 -13.13 11.95
N MET A 89 -10.26 -13.41 10.74
CA MET A 89 -11.67 -13.33 10.38
C MET A 89 -12.11 -14.60 9.63
N PRO A 90 -13.40 -15.01 9.74
CA PRO A 90 -13.90 -16.20 9.06
C PRO A 90 -13.97 -15.99 7.53
N GLU A 91 -13.88 -17.08 6.79
CA GLU A 91 -13.96 -17.10 5.32
C GLU A 91 -15.17 -16.33 4.76
N ASP A 92 -16.33 -16.45 5.41
CA ASP A 92 -17.60 -15.84 4.97
C ASP A 92 -17.47 -14.32 4.76
N VAL A 93 -16.64 -13.63 5.56
CA VAL A 93 -16.38 -12.19 5.43
C VAL A 93 -15.64 -11.87 4.13
N PHE A 94 -14.65 -12.69 3.77
CA PHE A 94 -13.82 -12.49 2.58
C PHE A 94 -14.50 -12.99 1.31
N GLU A 95 -15.45 -13.93 1.44
CA GLU A 95 -16.35 -14.27 0.35
C GLU A 95 -17.30 -13.10 0.04
N ALA A 96 -17.96 -12.56 1.06
CA ALA A 96 -18.92 -11.46 0.92
C ALA A 96 -18.28 -10.18 0.36
N SER A 97 -17.06 -9.86 0.77
CA SER A 97 -16.30 -8.71 0.25
C SER A 97 -15.64 -8.97 -1.11
N GLY A 98 -15.69 -10.20 -1.63
CA GLY A 98 -15.13 -10.57 -2.94
C GLY A 98 -13.62 -10.87 -2.96
N HIS A 99 -12.94 -10.75 -1.83
CA HIS A 99 -11.50 -11.00 -1.71
C HIS A 99 -11.11 -12.41 -2.18
N LEU A 100 -11.88 -13.44 -1.84
CA LEU A 100 -11.55 -14.83 -2.26
C LEU A 100 -11.57 -15.02 -3.79
N LYS A 101 -12.31 -14.18 -4.52
CA LYS A 101 -12.40 -14.24 -5.99
C LYS A 101 -11.36 -13.34 -6.65
N ALA A 102 -11.27 -12.08 -6.22
CA ALA A 102 -10.49 -11.05 -6.90
C ALA A 102 -9.04 -10.91 -6.39
N PHE A 103 -8.75 -11.33 -5.16
CA PHE A 103 -7.46 -11.13 -4.52
C PHE A 103 -6.45 -12.24 -4.90
N LYS A 104 -6.14 -12.34 -6.20
CA LYS A 104 -5.28 -13.38 -6.77
C LYS A 104 -4.30 -12.85 -7.82
N ASP A 105 -3.05 -13.23 -7.67
CA ASP A 105 -1.98 -12.89 -8.62
C ASP A 105 -1.83 -13.97 -9.70
N PRO A 106 -1.48 -13.59 -10.95
CA PRO A 106 -1.12 -14.54 -11.98
C PRO A 106 0.32 -15.05 -11.75
N THR A 107 0.46 -16.34 -11.53
CA THR A 107 1.71 -16.98 -11.12
C THR A 107 2.13 -18.08 -12.06
N THR A 108 3.43 -18.30 -12.16
CA THR A 108 4.00 -19.48 -12.80
C THR A 108 5.07 -20.09 -11.90
N THR A 109 5.18 -21.41 -11.91
CA THR A 109 6.11 -22.17 -11.07
C THR A 109 7.20 -22.79 -11.94
N CYS A 110 8.46 -22.66 -11.51
CA CYS A 110 9.54 -23.37 -12.17
C CYS A 110 9.44 -24.87 -11.89
N LYS A 111 9.30 -25.67 -12.95
CA LYS A 111 9.20 -27.14 -12.85
C LYS A 111 10.47 -27.81 -12.30
N LYS A 112 11.62 -27.12 -12.34
CA LYS A 112 12.92 -27.64 -11.88
C LYS A 112 13.20 -27.35 -10.41
N CYS A 113 12.96 -26.12 -9.93
CA CYS A 113 13.32 -25.71 -8.57
C CYS A 113 12.13 -25.30 -7.69
N GLY A 114 10.90 -25.37 -8.20
CA GLY A 114 9.68 -25.03 -7.45
C GLY A 114 9.52 -23.55 -7.12
N SER A 115 10.43 -22.68 -7.56
CA SER A 115 10.29 -21.23 -7.33
C SER A 115 9.09 -20.68 -8.09
N ILE A 116 8.28 -19.87 -7.39
CA ILE A 116 7.07 -19.23 -7.92
C ILE A 116 7.40 -17.79 -8.32
N PHE A 117 6.87 -17.36 -9.47
CA PHE A 117 7.06 -16.02 -10.01
C PHE A 117 5.72 -15.44 -10.44
N ARG A 118 5.54 -14.14 -10.26
CA ARG A 118 4.44 -13.40 -10.91
C ARG A 118 4.67 -13.33 -12.42
N ALA A 119 3.74 -13.88 -13.19
CA ALA A 119 3.88 -14.03 -14.64
C ALA A 119 3.91 -12.69 -15.37
N ASP A 120 3.04 -11.75 -14.98
CA ASP A 120 2.96 -10.40 -15.55
C ASP A 120 4.28 -9.64 -15.34
N LYS A 121 4.82 -9.66 -14.12
CA LYS A 121 6.09 -8.99 -13.79
C LYS A 121 7.28 -9.64 -14.45
N LEU A 122 7.32 -10.97 -14.48
CA LEU A 122 8.39 -11.67 -15.17
C LEU A 122 8.44 -11.31 -16.66
N LEU A 123 7.28 -11.15 -17.30
CA LEU A 123 7.19 -10.67 -18.69
C LEU A 123 7.60 -9.20 -18.83
N GLU A 124 7.13 -8.28 -17.98
CA GLU A 124 7.51 -6.86 -18.01
C GLU A 124 9.03 -6.66 -17.87
N GLU A 125 9.70 -7.46 -17.04
CA GLU A 125 11.15 -7.37 -16.83
C GLU A 125 11.97 -7.87 -18.01
N ASN A 126 11.46 -8.86 -18.74
CA ASN A 126 12.20 -9.53 -19.81
C ASN A 126 11.80 -9.07 -21.22
N VAL A 127 10.65 -8.41 -21.38
CA VAL A 127 10.11 -7.98 -22.67
C VAL A 127 9.97 -6.46 -22.71
N LYS A 128 10.97 -5.78 -23.29
CA LYS A 128 10.97 -4.32 -23.42
C LYS A 128 9.93 -3.84 -24.45
N GLY A 129 9.28 -2.72 -24.16
CA GLY A 129 8.35 -2.05 -25.09
C GLY A 129 6.93 -2.64 -25.13
N LYS A 130 6.60 -3.60 -24.25
CA LYS A 130 5.24 -4.11 -24.06
C LYS A 130 4.85 -4.01 -22.60
N SER A 131 3.58 -3.70 -22.34
CA SER A 131 3.01 -3.72 -21.00
C SER A 131 2.17 -4.98 -20.85
N PHE A 132 2.47 -5.78 -19.82
CA PHE A 132 1.72 -6.95 -19.44
C PHE A 132 0.98 -6.62 -18.15
N LYS A 133 -0.35 -6.66 -18.17
CA LYS A 133 -1.17 -6.27 -17.02
C LYS A 133 -1.55 -7.49 -16.20
N GLU A 134 -1.65 -7.31 -14.89
CA GLU A 134 -2.13 -8.32 -13.94
C GLU A 134 -3.53 -8.87 -14.31
N ALA A 135 -4.36 -8.03 -14.93
CA ALA A 135 -5.72 -8.36 -15.36
C ALA A 135 -5.80 -9.20 -16.66
N MET A 136 -4.68 -9.47 -17.35
CA MET A 136 -4.68 -10.33 -18.54
C MET A 136 -5.06 -11.77 -18.17
N SER A 137 -5.63 -12.53 -19.11
CA SER A 137 -6.01 -13.92 -18.85
C SER A 137 -4.79 -14.84 -18.64
N GLU A 138 -5.00 -15.94 -17.93
CA GLU A 138 -3.98 -16.96 -17.67
C GLU A 138 -3.41 -17.51 -18.97
N ASN A 139 -4.28 -17.75 -19.95
CA ASN A 139 -3.89 -18.25 -21.27
C ASN A 139 -3.02 -17.23 -22.02
N GLU A 140 -3.39 -15.94 -22.03
CA GLU A 140 -2.59 -14.92 -22.70
C GLU A 140 -1.19 -14.78 -22.08
N LEU A 141 -1.10 -14.82 -20.75
CA LEU A 141 0.17 -14.74 -20.04
C LEU A 141 1.02 -16.02 -20.27
N THR A 142 0.38 -17.19 -20.29
CA THR A 142 1.02 -18.47 -20.60
C THR A 142 1.61 -18.47 -22.01
N GLU A 143 0.82 -18.07 -23.00
CA GLU A 143 1.26 -17.98 -24.39
C GLU A 143 2.35 -16.92 -24.56
N ALA A 144 2.28 -15.81 -23.83
CA ALA A 144 3.36 -14.82 -23.82
C ALA A 144 4.67 -15.40 -23.25
N LEU A 145 4.63 -16.12 -22.13
CA LEU A 145 5.82 -16.77 -21.55
C LEU A 145 6.47 -17.74 -22.54
N LYS A 146 5.65 -18.55 -23.23
CA LYS A 146 6.12 -19.50 -24.25
C LYS A 146 6.67 -18.79 -25.48
N LYS A 147 5.93 -17.81 -26.03
CA LYS A 147 6.30 -17.03 -27.21
C LYS A 147 7.62 -16.29 -27.04
N TYR A 148 7.84 -15.69 -25.88
CA TYR A 148 9.06 -14.95 -25.55
C TYR A 148 10.16 -15.84 -24.97
N LYS A 149 9.95 -17.16 -24.87
CA LYS A 149 10.91 -18.14 -24.35
C LYS A 149 11.48 -17.72 -22.99
N ILE A 150 10.59 -17.34 -22.09
CA ILE A 150 10.95 -16.93 -20.74
C ILE A 150 11.24 -18.18 -19.89
N PHE A 151 12.41 -18.20 -19.26
CA PHE A 151 12.84 -19.28 -18.38
C PHE A 151 12.98 -18.79 -16.95
N CYS A 152 13.03 -19.72 -15.99
CA CYS A 152 13.27 -19.41 -14.59
C CYS A 152 14.54 -18.54 -14.42
N PRO A 153 14.45 -17.36 -13.78
CA PRO A 153 15.61 -16.51 -13.55
C PRO A 153 16.70 -17.17 -12.70
N LYS A 154 16.32 -18.07 -11.78
CA LYS A 154 17.24 -18.72 -10.83
C LYS A 154 18.02 -19.89 -11.42
N CYS A 155 17.33 -20.80 -12.12
CA CYS A 155 17.94 -22.07 -12.54
C CYS A 155 17.79 -22.37 -14.04
N LYS A 156 17.22 -21.42 -14.81
CA LYS A 156 16.92 -21.54 -16.25
C LYS A 156 16.00 -22.70 -16.63
N GLY A 157 15.31 -23.30 -15.65
CA GLY A 157 14.31 -24.35 -15.89
C GLY A 157 13.03 -23.81 -16.54
N GLU A 158 12.25 -24.73 -17.12
CA GLU A 158 10.93 -24.42 -17.68
C GLU A 158 9.93 -23.97 -16.62
N LEU A 159 9.02 -23.11 -17.06
CA LEU A 159 7.93 -22.54 -16.27
C LEU A 159 6.63 -23.30 -16.56
N SER A 160 5.77 -23.45 -15.55
CA SER A 160 4.43 -24.00 -15.71
C SER A 160 3.51 -23.03 -16.45
N ASP A 161 2.33 -23.51 -16.84
CA ASP A 161 1.25 -22.62 -17.25
C ASP A 161 0.87 -21.70 -16.08
N VAL A 162 0.28 -20.55 -16.41
CA VAL A 162 -0.05 -19.51 -15.44
C VAL A 162 -1.31 -19.89 -14.67
N GLU A 163 -1.27 -19.75 -13.35
CA GLU A 163 -2.40 -19.99 -12.44
C GLU A 163 -2.65 -18.79 -11.52
N ARG A 164 -3.88 -18.67 -11.01
CA ARG A 164 -4.27 -17.60 -10.08
C ARG A 164 -4.11 -18.03 -8.64
N GLN A 165 -3.09 -17.52 -7.97
CA GLN A 165 -2.81 -17.83 -6.58
C GLN A 165 -3.40 -16.76 -5.65
N SER A 166 -4.12 -17.18 -4.62
CA SER A 166 -4.67 -16.24 -3.63
C SER A 166 -3.58 -15.57 -2.81
N LEU A 167 -3.73 -14.25 -2.65
CA LEU A 167 -2.90 -13.43 -1.79
C LEU A 167 -3.41 -13.40 -0.33
N MET A 168 -4.46 -14.15 0.01
CA MET A 168 -4.95 -14.25 1.38
C MET A 168 -4.08 -15.20 2.20
N VAL A 169 -3.67 -14.79 3.41
CA VAL A 169 -2.97 -15.69 4.34
C VAL A 169 -4.00 -16.50 5.13
N LYS A 170 -4.06 -17.80 4.87
CA LYS A 170 -4.98 -18.73 5.54
C LYS A 170 -4.48 -19.04 6.96
N ALA A 171 -5.40 -19.01 7.93
CA ALA A 171 -5.17 -19.37 9.33
C ALA A 171 -6.01 -20.59 9.72
N ILE A 172 -5.49 -21.42 10.62
CA ILE A 172 -6.22 -22.53 11.23
C ILE A 172 -6.56 -22.14 12.66
N VAL A 173 -7.85 -21.99 12.96
CA VAL A 173 -8.35 -21.58 14.29
C VAL A 173 -9.24 -22.69 14.86
N GLY A 174 -8.98 -23.07 16.12
CA GLY A 174 -9.78 -24.06 16.85
C GLY A 174 -9.38 -25.52 16.60
N VAL A 175 -9.85 -26.42 17.47
CA VAL A 175 -9.48 -27.85 17.49
C VAL A 175 -10.42 -28.71 16.63
N SER A 176 -11.68 -28.30 16.45
CA SER A 176 -12.66 -28.97 15.58
C SER A 176 -12.90 -28.13 14.30
N LYS A 177 -12.35 -28.58 13.17
CA LYS A 177 -12.45 -27.89 11.89
C LYS A 177 -13.89 -27.95 11.36
N ASN A 178 -14.42 -26.81 10.90
CA ASN A 178 -15.47 -26.82 9.88
C ASN A 178 -15.47 -25.59 8.96
N LYS A 179 -14.81 -24.48 9.33
CA LYS A 179 -14.68 -23.31 8.44
C LYS A 179 -13.25 -22.74 8.42
N PRO A 180 -12.69 -22.44 7.24
CA PRO A 180 -11.45 -21.69 7.11
C PRO A 180 -11.53 -20.31 7.77
N ALA A 181 -10.38 -19.82 8.24
CA ALA A 181 -10.18 -18.44 8.66
C ALA A 181 -8.97 -17.86 7.92
N TYR A 182 -8.88 -16.54 7.87
CA TYR A 182 -7.79 -15.84 7.21
C TYR A 182 -7.31 -14.67 8.07
N LEU A 183 -6.03 -14.33 7.93
CA LEU A 183 -5.53 -13.03 8.39
C LEU A 183 -6.05 -11.96 7.43
N ARG A 184 -6.52 -10.84 7.98
CA ARG A 184 -7.10 -9.75 7.18
C ARG A 184 -6.07 -9.14 6.20
N PRO A 185 -6.44 -8.91 4.92
CA PRO A 185 -5.56 -8.32 3.90
C PRO A 185 -5.56 -6.78 3.90
N GLU A 186 -6.48 -6.21 4.66
CA GLU A 186 -6.72 -4.80 4.91
C GLU A 186 -7.40 -4.63 6.28
N THR A 187 -7.51 -3.41 6.81
CA THR A 187 -8.08 -3.17 8.14
C THR A 187 -9.57 -2.78 8.06
N CYS A 188 -10.03 -2.15 6.98
CA CYS A 188 -11.37 -1.57 6.87
C CYS A 188 -12.53 -2.56 7.06
N GLN A 189 -12.35 -3.86 6.82
CA GLN A 189 -13.42 -4.86 6.98
C GLN A 189 -14.06 -4.85 8.37
N SER A 190 -13.27 -4.70 9.43
CA SER A 190 -13.82 -4.60 10.79
C SER A 190 -14.69 -3.35 10.97
N ILE A 191 -14.32 -2.23 10.35
CA ILE A 191 -15.08 -0.99 10.39
C ILE A 191 -16.46 -1.19 9.78
N PHE A 192 -16.55 -1.87 8.63
CA PHE A 192 -17.83 -2.14 7.97
C PHE A 192 -18.72 -3.08 8.78
N LEU A 193 -18.15 -4.14 9.37
CA LEU A 193 -18.89 -5.09 10.19
C LEU A 193 -19.44 -4.45 11.47
N ASP A 194 -18.66 -3.56 12.09
CA ASP A 194 -19.05 -2.89 13.34
C ASP A 194 -19.90 -1.63 13.12
N PHE A 195 -20.06 -1.15 11.89
CA PHE A 195 -20.74 0.11 11.57
C PHE A 195 -22.11 0.25 12.24
N LEU A 196 -22.99 -0.76 12.14
CA LEU A 196 -24.32 -0.69 12.74
C LEU A 196 -24.28 -0.61 14.28
N ARG A 197 -23.33 -1.32 14.90
CA ARG A 197 -23.13 -1.29 16.36
C ARG A 197 -22.63 0.09 16.77
N MET A 198 -21.58 0.58 16.12
CA MET A 198 -20.98 1.89 16.41
C MET A 198 -21.97 3.03 16.16
N SER A 199 -22.73 2.99 15.07
CA SER A 199 -23.75 3.99 14.75
C SER A 199 -24.76 4.15 15.88
N LYS A 200 -25.17 3.04 16.50
CA LYS A 200 -26.11 3.04 17.63
C LYS A 200 -25.46 3.48 18.95
N THR A 201 -24.30 2.90 19.30
CA THR A 201 -23.67 3.15 20.61
C THR A 201 -23.05 4.53 20.71
N MET A 202 -22.50 5.04 19.61
CA MET A 202 -21.87 6.37 19.53
C MET A 202 -22.83 7.44 19.01
N ARG A 203 -24.07 7.08 18.66
CA ARG A 203 -25.09 7.98 18.11
C ARG A 203 -24.55 8.82 16.95
N MET A 204 -23.83 8.16 16.04
CA MET A 204 -23.10 8.80 14.95
C MET A 204 -24.04 9.67 14.09
N LYS A 205 -23.57 10.85 13.69
CA LYS A 205 -24.22 11.70 12.69
C LYS A 205 -23.33 11.76 11.47
N LEU A 206 -23.93 11.70 10.28
CA LEU A 206 -23.16 11.75 9.03
C LEU A 206 -22.86 13.21 8.65
N PRO A 207 -21.68 13.50 8.06
CA PRO A 207 -20.59 12.56 7.80
C PRO A 207 -19.80 12.18 9.08
N GLN A 208 -19.38 10.92 9.21
CA GLN A 208 -18.56 10.45 10.34
C GLN A 208 -17.48 9.50 9.83
N GLY A 209 -16.23 9.76 10.21
CA GLY A 209 -15.13 8.83 10.00
C GLY A 209 -15.00 7.83 11.14
N ILE A 210 -14.70 6.58 10.77
CA ILE A 210 -14.16 5.56 11.67
C ILE A 210 -12.79 5.17 11.13
N SER A 211 -11.80 5.18 12.01
CA SER A 211 -10.38 4.96 11.72
C SER A 211 -9.88 3.71 12.41
N GLN A 212 -8.87 3.08 11.81
CA GLN A 212 -8.18 1.94 12.40
C GLN A 212 -6.71 1.96 12.02
N TYR A 213 -5.86 1.71 13.02
CA TYR A 213 -4.44 1.42 12.84
C TYR A 213 -4.19 -0.04 13.22
N GLY A 214 -3.64 -0.83 12.30
CA GLY A 214 -3.41 -2.24 12.61
C GLY A 214 -2.68 -3.01 11.52
N LYS A 215 -2.30 -4.25 11.84
CA LYS A 215 -1.62 -5.13 10.90
C LYS A 215 -2.57 -5.64 9.81
N ALA A 216 -2.02 -5.80 8.62
CA ALA A 216 -2.64 -6.43 7.47
C ALA A 216 -1.65 -7.36 6.78
N PHE A 217 -2.17 -8.38 6.10
CA PHE A 217 -1.40 -9.50 5.60
C PHE A 217 -1.72 -9.79 4.13
N ARG A 218 -0.71 -9.71 3.26
CA ARG A 218 -0.84 -10.03 1.84
C ARG A 218 0.21 -11.08 1.50
N ASN A 219 -0.20 -12.27 1.11
CA ASN A 219 0.68 -13.40 0.81
C ASN A 219 1.47 -13.18 -0.49
N GLU A 220 2.35 -12.20 -0.45
CA GLU A 220 3.10 -11.69 -1.57
C GLU A 220 4.10 -12.73 -2.07
N ILE A 221 4.08 -12.96 -3.38
CA ILE A 221 4.74 -14.12 -4.01
C ILE A 221 6.21 -13.84 -4.26
N SER A 222 6.53 -12.57 -4.53
CA SER A 222 7.91 -12.10 -4.61
C SER A 222 8.02 -10.75 -3.90
N PRO A 223 8.20 -10.76 -2.56
CA PRO A 223 8.53 -9.57 -1.81
C PRO A 223 9.80 -8.94 -2.39
N ARG A 224 9.74 -7.66 -2.77
CA ARG A 224 10.82 -6.90 -3.42
C ARG A 224 10.88 -5.52 -2.82
N GLN A 225 12.03 -4.86 -2.94
CA GLN A 225 12.24 -3.48 -2.45
C GLN A 225 11.97 -3.35 -0.93
N THR A 226 12.50 -4.30 -0.16
CA THR A 226 12.47 -4.31 1.32
C THR A 226 11.09 -4.06 1.92
N ILE A 227 10.91 -2.98 2.68
CA ILE A 227 9.69 -2.63 3.40
C ILE A 227 8.57 -2.09 2.49
N LEU A 228 8.83 -1.84 1.20
CA LEU A 228 7.82 -1.37 0.25
C LEU A 228 6.85 -2.48 -0.18
N ARG A 229 7.29 -3.74 -0.15
CA ARG A 229 6.46 -4.88 -0.54
C ARG A 229 6.72 -6.06 0.39
N THR A 230 5.88 -6.20 1.40
CA THR A 230 6.00 -7.15 2.50
C THR A 230 4.75 -8.00 2.63
N VAL A 231 4.88 -9.13 3.32
CA VAL A 231 3.74 -10.00 3.63
C VAL A 231 2.94 -9.45 4.79
N GLU A 232 3.64 -8.87 5.77
CA GLU A 232 3.06 -8.30 6.98
C GLU A 232 3.45 -6.83 7.08
N PHE A 233 2.44 -5.96 7.11
CA PHE A 233 2.63 -4.53 7.26
C PHE A 233 1.52 -3.93 8.11
N THR A 234 1.59 -2.62 8.34
CA THR A 234 0.62 -1.91 9.16
C THR A 234 0.00 -0.81 8.33
N GLN A 235 -1.32 -0.66 8.44
CA GLN A 235 -2.07 0.36 7.74
C GLN A 235 -2.72 1.31 8.74
N MET A 236 -3.02 2.50 8.24
CA MET A 236 -3.80 3.54 8.90
C MET A 236 -4.94 3.85 7.94
N GLU A 237 -6.10 3.22 8.13
CA GLU A 237 -7.26 3.39 7.26
C GLU A 237 -8.36 4.16 7.98
N THR A 238 -9.13 4.92 7.20
CA THR A 238 -10.28 5.65 7.68
C THR A 238 -11.40 5.51 6.65
N GLU A 239 -12.55 5.04 7.11
CA GLU A 239 -13.77 5.00 6.32
C GLU A 239 -14.67 6.16 6.73
N VAL A 240 -14.89 7.10 5.82
CA VAL A 240 -15.79 8.24 6.04
C VAL A 240 -17.17 7.90 5.49
N PHE A 241 -18.13 7.70 6.38
CA PHE A 241 -19.52 7.46 6.02
C PHE A 241 -20.23 8.79 5.84
N PHE A 242 -20.99 8.96 4.75
CA PHE A 242 -21.72 10.19 4.44
C PHE A 242 -23.01 9.91 3.65
N ASP A 243 -23.94 10.86 3.67
CA ASP A 243 -25.12 10.83 2.79
C ASP A 243 -24.70 11.33 1.39
N PRO A 244 -24.81 10.51 0.33
CA PRO A 244 -24.43 10.92 -1.02
C PRO A 244 -25.15 12.19 -1.52
N LYS A 245 -26.38 12.45 -1.04
CA LYS A 245 -27.14 13.66 -1.41
C LYS A 245 -26.57 14.93 -0.76
N LYS A 246 -25.75 14.78 0.27
CA LYS A 246 -25.16 15.85 1.09
C LYS A 246 -23.63 15.91 0.97
N ILE A 247 -23.05 15.37 -0.10
CA ILE A 247 -21.59 15.36 -0.32
C ILE A 247 -20.97 16.77 -0.37
N ASN A 248 -21.77 17.81 -0.57
CA ASN A 248 -21.35 19.20 -0.59
C ASN A 248 -21.66 19.97 0.71
N ASP A 249 -22.29 19.32 1.69
CA ASP A 249 -22.71 19.91 2.97
C ASP A 249 -21.60 19.73 4.01
N ILE A 250 -20.46 20.37 3.76
CA ILE A 250 -19.31 20.39 4.67
C ILE A 250 -18.82 21.82 4.86
N ASP A 251 -18.89 22.30 6.11
CA ASP A 251 -18.55 23.70 6.45
C ASP A 251 -17.04 23.96 6.34
N ASN A 252 -16.23 22.98 6.72
CA ASN A 252 -14.77 23.09 6.77
C ASN A 252 -14.10 23.12 5.39
N PHE A 253 -14.83 22.95 4.29
CA PHE A 253 -14.25 23.02 2.94
C PHE A 253 -13.57 24.36 2.65
N LYS A 254 -14.06 25.45 3.25
CA LYS A 254 -13.46 26.77 3.12
C LYS A 254 -11.99 26.82 3.57
N GLU A 255 -11.59 25.97 4.52
CA GLU A 255 -10.22 25.91 5.02
C GLU A 255 -9.22 25.43 3.98
N VAL A 256 -9.69 24.68 2.97
CA VAL A 256 -8.84 24.05 1.95
C VAL A 256 -9.21 24.46 0.53
N GLU A 257 -10.21 25.32 0.33
CA GLU A 257 -10.75 25.64 -1.01
C GLU A 257 -9.68 26.18 -1.97
N ASN A 258 -8.69 26.90 -1.43
CA ASN A 258 -7.59 27.49 -2.18
C ASN A 258 -6.30 26.65 -2.16
N TYR A 259 -6.28 25.53 -1.42
CA TYR A 259 -5.15 24.62 -1.34
C TYR A 259 -4.97 23.87 -2.67
N GLU A 260 -3.73 23.76 -3.12
CA GLU A 260 -3.38 23.09 -4.38
C GLU A 260 -3.09 21.61 -4.14
N ILE A 261 -3.93 20.77 -4.75
CA ILE A 261 -3.78 19.32 -4.71
C ILE A 261 -3.02 18.88 -5.96
N MET A 262 -1.93 18.13 -5.77
CA MET A 262 -1.21 17.49 -6.86
C MET A 262 -2.04 16.32 -7.41
N LEU A 263 -2.66 16.53 -8.57
CA LEU A 263 -3.54 15.54 -9.19
C LEU A 263 -2.92 15.03 -10.50
N GLN A 264 -2.93 13.71 -10.68
CA GLN A 264 -2.67 13.07 -11.96
C GLN A 264 -3.88 12.25 -12.38
N ARG A 265 -4.50 12.60 -13.51
CA ARG A 265 -5.57 11.79 -14.08
C ARG A 265 -4.99 10.61 -14.86
N SER A 266 -5.75 9.52 -15.01
CA SER A 266 -5.30 8.30 -15.69
C SER A 266 -4.88 8.49 -17.15
N ASN A 267 -5.39 9.54 -17.81
CA ASN A 267 -5.06 9.92 -19.18
C ASN A 267 -3.90 10.95 -19.28
N GLU A 268 -3.32 11.37 -18.15
CA GLU A 268 -2.28 12.39 -18.08
C GLU A 268 -0.93 11.77 -17.69
N LYS A 269 0.15 12.30 -18.27
CA LYS A 269 1.51 11.80 -18.03
C LYS A 269 2.14 12.31 -16.74
N GLU A 270 1.67 13.45 -16.25
CA GLU A 270 2.29 14.17 -15.13
C GLU A 270 1.22 14.71 -14.19
N ALA A 271 1.55 14.76 -12.90
CA ALA A 271 0.71 15.39 -11.89
C ALA A 271 0.79 16.91 -12.00
N LYS A 272 -0.33 17.60 -11.78
CA LYS A 272 -0.42 19.06 -11.80
C LYS A 272 -1.10 19.57 -10.53
N PRO A 273 -0.66 20.72 -9.98
CA PRO A 273 -1.36 21.36 -8.89
C PRO A 273 -2.71 21.91 -9.38
N ILE A 274 -3.80 21.59 -8.68
CA ILE A 274 -5.14 22.11 -8.95
C ILE A 274 -5.78 22.50 -7.62
N LYS A 275 -6.38 23.69 -7.54
CA LYS A 275 -7.07 24.15 -6.33
C LYS A 275 -8.25 23.25 -5.98
N ALA A 276 -8.46 22.96 -4.70
CA ALA A 276 -9.59 22.12 -4.26
C ALA A 276 -10.95 22.63 -4.76
N LYS A 277 -11.16 23.96 -4.76
CA LYS A 277 -12.35 24.59 -5.33
C LYS A 277 -12.53 24.29 -6.82
N GLU A 278 -11.44 24.39 -7.58
CA GLU A 278 -11.45 24.12 -9.01
C GLU A 278 -11.78 22.65 -9.31
N LEU A 279 -11.33 21.72 -8.48
CA LEU A 279 -11.70 20.30 -8.60
C LEU A 279 -13.21 20.08 -8.50
N VAL A 280 -13.87 20.81 -7.60
CA VAL A 280 -15.32 20.74 -7.39
C VAL A 280 -16.06 21.46 -8.52
N ASP A 281 -15.67 22.69 -8.84
CA ASP A 281 -16.33 23.53 -9.85
C ASP A 281 -16.28 22.88 -11.24
N LYS A 282 -15.14 22.26 -11.59
CA LYS A 282 -14.95 21.52 -12.86
C LYS A 282 -15.46 20.09 -12.82
N LYS A 283 -16.04 19.63 -11.70
CA LYS A 283 -16.52 18.25 -11.49
C LYS A 283 -15.46 17.19 -11.78
N ILE A 284 -14.20 17.49 -11.44
CA ILE A 284 -13.09 16.53 -11.53
C ILE A 284 -13.21 15.51 -10.40
N VAL A 285 -13.76 15.92 -9.25
CA VAL A 285 -14.15 15.05 -8.14
C VAL A 285 -15.66 15.11 -7.91
N SER A 286 -16.19 14.11 -7.18
CA SER A 286 -17.63 13.94 -6.96
C SER A 286 -18.29 15.04 -6.09
N GLY A 287 -17.52 15.77 -5.29
CA GLY A 287 -18.04 16.84 -4.43
C GLY A 287 -17.02 17.39 -3.44
N LYS A 288 -17.46 18.35 -2.62
CA LYS A 288 -16.59 19.05 -1.65
C LYS A 288 -15.97 18.11 -0.62
N LEU A 289 -16.70 17.10 -0.14
CA LEU A 289 -16.17 16.13 0.83
C LEU A 289 -14.93 15.41 0.30
N ILE A 290 -14.94 15.01 -0.98
CA ILE A 290 -13.81 14.31 -1.60
C ILE A 290 -12.62 15.25 -1.78
N ALA A 291 -12.84 16.45 -2.33
CA ALA A 291 -11.78 17.46 -2.45
C ALA A 291 -11.20 17.84 -1.06
N TYR A 292 -12.05 17.92 -0.04
CA TYR A 292 -11.63 18.19 1.34
C TYR A 292 -10.62 17.15 1.81
N TYR A 293 -10.99 15.87 1.83
CA TYR A 293 -10.08 14.84 2.34
C TYR A 293 -8.85 14.61 1.45
N LEU A 294 -8.92 14.85 0.13
CA LEU A 294 -7.72 14.87 -0.71
C LEU A 294 -6.72 15.94 -0.25
N ALA A 295 -7.20 17.17 0.01
CA ALA A 295 -6.37 18.24 0.55
C ALA A 295 -5.80 17.89 1.93
N ARG A 296 -6.63 17.39 2.85
CA ARG A 296 -6.21 17.04 4.22
C ARG A 296 -5.16 15.93 4.23
N VAL A 297 -5.30 14.93 3.36
CA VAL A 297 -4.32 13.85 3.21
C VAL A 297 -3.01 14.37 2.61
N GLN A 298 -3.04 15.22 1.60
CA GLN A 298 -1.79 15.81 1.06
C GLN A 298 -1.09 16.69 2.11
N GLN A 299 -1.83 17.52 2.84
CA GLN A 299 -1.31 18.34 3.95
C GLN A 299 -0.62 17.49 5.04
N LEU A 300 -1.14 16.29 5.33
CA LEU A 300 -0.52 15.36 6.27
C LEU A 300 0.89 14.96 5.82
N TYR A 301 1.09 14.70 4.52
CA TYR A 301 2.38 14.30 3.95
C TYR A 301 3.35 15.46 3.73
N GLU A 302 2.86 16.68 3.49
CA GLU A 302 3.73 17.85 3.24
C GLU A 302 4.25 18.52 4.52
N LYS A 303 3.51 18.37 5.63
CA LYS A 303 3.80 19.10 6.88
C LYS A 303 5.02 18.56 7.65
N TYR A 304 5.41 17.31 7.41
CA TYR A 304 6.44 16.59 8.18
C TYR A 304 7.42 15.87 7.27
#